data_AF-W1X788-F1
#
_entry.id   AF-W1X788-F1
#
_cell.length_a   1.000
_cell.length_b   1.000
_cell.length_c   1.000
_cell.angle_alpha   90.00
_cell.angle_beta   90.00
_cell.angle_gamma   90.00
#
_symmetry.space_group_name_H-M   'P 1'
#
loop_
_entity.id
_entity.type
_entity.pdbx_description
1 polymer ?
#
loop_
_entity_poly.entity_id
_entity_poly.type
_entity_poly.pdbx_seq_one_letter_code
_entity_poly.pdbx_strand_id
1 'polypeptide(L)'
;NPNQKINYDRVMQKMVKVWKADQKRPTILMHTCCAPCSTYTLEYLTQYADVTVYFANSNIHPKAEYQRRAYVTQKFVHDFNENTGNHVQYLE
;
A
#
# COMPACT_ATOMS: atom_id res chain seq x y z
N ASN A 1 22.17 -14.44 13.35
CA ASN A 1 22.27 -15.91 13.28
C ASN A 1 21.88 -16.33 11.86
N PRO A 2 22.80 -16.87 11.03
CA PRO A 2 22.60 -17.03 9.57
C PRO A 2 21.44 -17.97 9.16
N ASN A 3 20.86 -18.72 10.10
CA ASN A 3 19.69 -19.59 9.88
C ASN A 3 18.37 -19.04 10.48
N GLN A 4 18.34 -17.77 10.87
CA GLN A 4 17.16 -17.20 11.52
C GLN A 4 16.06 -16.90 10.50
N LYS A 5 15.08 -17.81 10.40
CA LYS A 5 13.84 -17.58 9.65
C LYS A 5 12.96 -16.58 10.41
N ILE A 6 12.97 -15.32 9.98
CA ILE A 6 12.07 -14.29 10.51
C ILE A 6 10.71 -14.47 9.86
N ASN A 7 9.66 -14.62 10.67
CA ASN A 7 8.29 -14.53 10.20
C ASN A 7 7.84 -13.06 10.28
N TYR A 8 7.77 -12.39 9.14
CA TYR A 8 7.43 -10.97 9.06
C TYR A 8 5.97 -10.66 9.39
N ASP A 9 5.04 -11.61 9.23
CA ASP A 9 3.68 -11.45 9.73
C ASP A 9 3.68 -11.32 11.26
N ARG A 10 4.41 -12.19 11.98
CA ARG A 10 4.53 -12.08 13.44
C ARG A 10 5.19 -10.77 13.88
N VAL A 11 6.12 -10.24 13.09
CA VAL A 11 6.74 -8.92 13.34
C VAL A 11 5.70 -7.81 13.16
N MET A 12 4.95 -7.84 12.05
CA MET A 12 3.87 -6.89 11.77
C MET A 12 2.79 -6.91 12.85
N GLN A 13 2.34 -8.08 13.27
CA GLN A 13 1.34 -8.23 14.34
C GLN A 13 1.83 -7.64 15.68
N LYS A 14 3.13 -7.72 15.98
CA LYS A 14 3.71 -7.06 17.15
C LYS A 14 3.71 -5.53 17.00
N MET A 15 4.06 -5.01 15.82
CA MET A 15 4.02 -3.58 15.53
C MET A 15 2.59 -3.02 15.65
N VAL A 16 1.61 -3.73 15.08
CA VAL A 16 0.17 -3.39 15.20
C VAL A 16 -0.28 -3.33 16.65
N LYS A 17 0.16 -4.26 17.51
CA LYS A 17 -0.18 -4.22 18.94
C LYS A 17 0.34 -2.97 19.64
N VAL A 18 1.57 -2.56 19.32
CA VAL A 18 2.18 -1.33 19.87
C VAL A 18 1.41 -0.11 19.37
N TRP A 19 1.16 0.00 18.07
CA TRP A 19 0.40 1.12 17.50
C TRP A 19 -1.01 1.26 18.09
N LYS A 20 -1.70 0.13 18.31
CA LYS A 20 -3.01 0.12 18.97
C LYS A 20 -2.93 0.58 20.43
N ALA A 21 -1.94 0.10 21.20
CA ALA A 21 -1.74 0.50 22.58
C ALA A 21 -1.44 2.00 22.71
N ASP A 22 -0.67 2.53 21.76
CA ASP A 22 -0.28 3.94 21.70
C ASP A 22 -1.35 4.83 21.03
N GLN A 23 -2.49 4.26 20.61
CA GLN A 23 -3.55 4.94 19.84
C GLN A 23 -3.02 5.69 18.61
N LYS A 24 -1.96 5.17 17.97
CA LYS A 24 -1.26 5.80 16.86
C LYS A 24 -1.56 5.07 15.55
N ARG A 25 -1.78 5.85 14.49
CA ARG A 25 -1.79 5.37 13.10
C ARG A 25 -0.53 5.86 12.40
N PRO A 26 0.40 4.98 12.00
CA PRO A 26 1.57 5.41 11.24
C PRO A 26 1.16 5.80 9.82
N THR A 27 1.90 6.74 9.23
CA THR A 27 1.79 7.07 7.81
C THR A 27 2.72 6.16 7.00
N ILE A 28 2.19 5.52 5.96
CA ILE A 28 2.93 4.57 5.13
C ILE A 28 2.83 4.98 3.66
N LEU A 29 3.99 5.16 3.03
CA LEU A 29 4.10 5.31 1.58
C LEU A 29 4.32 3.93 0.95
N MET A 30 3.35 3.46 0.17
CA MET A 30 3.39 2.16 -0.49
C MET A 30 3.69 2.34 -1.97
N HIS A 31 4.90 1.96 -2.37
CA HIS A 31 5.29 1.94 -3.77
C HIS A 31 4.61 0.80 -4.52
N THR A 32 3.97 1.11 -5.64
CA THR A 32 3.30 0.14 -6.52
C THR A 32 3.78 0.30 -7.96
N CYS A 33 3.84 -0.82 -8.68
CA CYS A 33 4.07 -0.81 -10.13
C CYS A 33 2.76 -1.02 -10.92
N CYS A 34 1.64 -1.32 -10.25
CA CYS A 34 0.32 -1.59 -10.82
C CYS A 34 -0.81 -1.62 -9.77
N ALA A 35 -2.05 -1.39 -10.20
CA ALA A 35 -3.24 -1.51 -9.35
C ALA A 35 -3.40 -2.87 -8.63
N PRO A 36 -3.32 -4.05 -9.31
CA PRO A 36 -3.57 -5.32 -8.63
C PRO A 36 -2.47 -5.72 -7.66
N CYS A 37 -1.25 -5.20 -7.79
CA CYS A 37 -0.14 -5.58 -6.92
C CYS A 37 -0.23 -4.96 -5.52
N SER A 38 -1.22 -4.08 -5.27
CA SER A 38 -1.48 -3.50 -3.95
C SER A 38 -2.73 -4.01 -3.23
N THR A 39 -3.59 -4.85 -3.83
CA THR A 39 -4.95 -5.09 -3.30
C THR A 39 -4.99 -5.57 -1.84
N TYR A 40 -4.49 -6.77 -1.57
CA TYR A 40 -4.49 -7.33 -0.20
C TYR A 40 -3.65 -6.51 0.77
N THR A 41 -2.48 -6.03 0.33
CA THR A 41 -1.59 -5.24 1.16
C THR A 41 -2.23 -3.92 1.57
N LEU A 42 -2.94 -3.25 0.65
CA LEU A 42 -3.66 -2.01 0.92
C LEU A 42 -4.79 -2.27 1.92
N GLU A 43 -5.64 -3.27 1.66
CA GLU A 43 -6.74 -3.66 2.54
C GLU A 43 -6.29 -4.00 3.95
N TYR A 44 -5.15 -4.68 4.09
CA TYR A 44 -4.61 -5.05 5.38
C TYR A 44 -3.99 -3.85 6.10
N LEU A 45 -3.21 -3.01 5.39
CA LEU A 45 -2.53 -1.87 6.00
C LEU A 45 -3.50 -0.76 6.41
N THR A 46 -4.55 -0.48 5.65
CA THR A 46 -5.52 0.59 5.98
C THR A 46 -6.25 0.35 7.29
N GLN A 47 -6.34 -0.90 7.76
CA GLN A 47 -6.87 -1.22 9.09
C GLN A 47 -6.04 -0.58 10.22
N TYR A 48 -4.74 -0.38 10.01
CA TYR A 48 -3.81 0.00 11.07
C TYR A 48 -3.04 1.29 10.80
N ALA A 49 -2.98 1.75 9.55
CA ALA A 49 -2.12 2.82 9.10
C ALA A 49 -2.81 3.74 8.08
N ASP A 50 -2.31 4.96 7.97
CA ASP A 50 -2.74 5.92 6.95
C ASP A 50 -1.84 5.74 5.72
N VAL A 51 -2.42 5.28 4.62
CA VAL A 51 -1.67 4.78 3.47
C VAL A 51 -1.74 5.76 2.30
N THR A 52 -0.58 6.03 1.70
CA THR A 52 -0.45 6.71 0.41
C THR A 52 0.12 5.73 -0.60
N VAL A 53 -0.57 5.52 -1.71
CA VAL A 53 -0.07 4.74 -2.85
C VAL A 53 0.81 5.65 -3.71
N TYR A 54 2.04 5.20 -3.96
CA TYR A 54 2.98 5.87 -4.85
C TYR A 54 3.22 5.04 -6.10
N PHE A 55 2.84 5.55 -7.27
CA PHE A 55 3.08 4.91 -8.55
C PHE A 55 4.32 5.51 -9.21
N ALA A 56 5.39 4.72 -9.34
CA ALA A 56 6.56 5.14 -10.12
C ALA A 56 7.33 3.94 -10.63
N ASN A 57 7.56 3.85 -11.94
CA ASN A 57 8.41 2.81 -12.51
C ASN A 57 8.95 3.25 -13.88
N SER A 58 10.20 3.71 -13.88
CA SER A 58 10.90 4.18 -15.08
C SER A 58 11.16 3.10 -16.12
N ASN A 59 11.02 1.81 -15.77
CA ASN A 59 11.23 0.70 -16.70
C ASN A 59 9.99 0.37 -17.55
N ILE A 60 8.85 1.06 -17.34
CA ILE A 60 7.64 0.80 -18.13
C ILE A 60 7.74 1.55 -19.47
N HIS A 61 7.89 0.77 -20.54
CA HIS A 61 7.87 1.25 -21.91
C HIS A 61 6.81 0.49 -22.72
N PRO A 62 6.18 1.13 -23.72
CA PRO A 62 6.29 2.55 -24.08
C PRO A 62 5.56 3.48 -23.09
N LYS A 63 5.76 4.80 -23.22
CA LYS A 63 5.14 5.82 -22.33
C LYS A 63 3.61 5.66 -22.18
N ALA A 64 2.93 5.23 -23.25
CA ALA A 64 1.50 4.96 -23.21
C ALA A 64 1.12 3.88 -22.18
N GLU A 65 1.93 2.83 -22.01
CA GLU A 65 1.66 1.79 -20.99
C GLU A 65 1.91 2.33 -19.58
N TYR A 66 2.92 3.18 -19.39
CA TYR A 66 3.14 3.86 -18.10
C TYR A 66 1.90 4.68 -17.71
N GLN A 67 1.42 5.54 -18.61
CA GLN A 67 0.25 6.38 -18.38
C GLN A 67 -1.02 5.55 -18.14
N ARG A 68 -1.19 4.45 -18.86
CA ARG A 68 -2.32 3.53 -18.67
C ARG A 68 -2.29 2.89 -17.28
N ARG A 69 -1.12 2.41 -16.83
CA ARG A 69 -0.97 1.78 -15.52
C ARG A 69 -1.10 2.78 -14.36
N ALA A 70 -0.58 4.00 -14.54
CA ALA A 70 -0.81 5.11 -13.61
C ALA A 70 -2.30 5.41 -13.45
N TYR A 71 -3.00 5.65 -14.56
CA TYR A 71 -4.45 5.90 -14.56
C TYR A 71 -5.26 4.78 -13.90
N VAL A 72 -4.97 3.51 -14.22
CA VAL A 72 -5.66 2.37 -13.62
C VAL A 72 -5.37 2.27 -12.11
N THR A 73 -4.16 2.65 -11.67
CA THR A 73 -3.80 2.67 -10.25
C THR A 73 -4.53 3.80 -9.51
N GLN A 74 -4.59 5.00 -10.09
CA GLN A 74 -5.36 6.11 -9.56
C GLN A 74 -6.86 5.76 -9.45
N LYS A 75 -7.43 5.19 -10.52
CA LYS A 75 -8.82 4.72 -10.53
C LYS A 75 -9.08 3.65 -9.47
N PHE A 76 -8.15 2.70 -9.31
CA PHE A 76 -8.25 1.68 -8.28
C PHE A 76 -8.30 2.29 -6.88
N VAL A 77 -7.44 3.28 -6.57
CA VAL A 77 -7.45 3.96 -5.26
C VAL A 77 -8.76 4.70 -5.03
N HIS A 78 -9.26 5.40 -6.05
CA HIS A 78 -10.57 6.06 -5.99
C HIS A 78 -11.70 5.05 -5.70
N ASP A 79 -11.82 4.01 -6.51
CA ASP A 79 -12.88 3.00 -6.38
C ASP A 79 -12.76 2.24 -5.05
N PHE A 80 -11.54 2.00 -4.56
CA PHE A 80 -11.29 1.40 -3.25
C PHE A 80 -11.83 2.28 -2.11
N ASN A 81 -11.56 3.58 -2.15
CA ASN A 81 -12.05 4.52 -1.13
C ASN A 81 -13.59 4.58 -1.14
N GLU A 82 -14.20 4.73 -2.31
CA GLU A 82 -15.66 4.75 -2.46
C GLU A 82 -16.32 3.46 -1.93
N ASN A 83 -15.74 2.29 -2.23
CA ASN A 83 -16.32 1.01 -1.83
C ASN A 83 -16.12 0.65 -0.36
N THR A 84 -15.10 1.21 0.30
CA THR A 84 -14.69 0.78 1.65
C THR A 84 -14.81 1.87 2.71
N GLY A 85 -15.00 3.14 2.32
CA GLY A 85 -14.96 4.29 3.21
C GLY A 85 -13.55 4.64 3.72
N ASN A 86 -12.51 4.03 3.15
CA ASN A 86 -11.13 4.38 3.44
C ASN A 86 -10.73 5.72 2.78
N HIS A 87 -9.60 6.28 3.22
CA HIS A 87 -9.06 7.56 2.75
C HIS A 87 -7.62 7.40 2.28
N VAL A 88 -7.40 6.51 1.32
CA VAL A 88 -6.09 6.25 0.73
C VAL A 88 -5.72 7.37 -0.24
N GLN A 89 -4.51 7.91 -0.12
CA GLN A 89 -3.99 8.93 -1.04
C GLN A 89 -3.28 8.28 -2.23
N TYR A 90 -3.19 8.99 -3.36
CA TYR A 90 -2.46 8.58 -4.55
C TYR A 90 -1.43 9.65 -4.94
N LEU A 91 -0.21 9.19 -5.28
CA LEU A 91 0.91 10.00 -5.72
C LEU A 91 1.58 9.33 -6.94
N GLU A 92 2.04 10.13 -7.90
CA GLU A 92 2.81 9.72 -9.07
C GLU A 92 3.96 10.69 -9.33
#